data_AF-A0A1F8EHF7-F1
#
_entry.id   AF-A0A1F8EHF7-F1
#
_cell.length_a   1.000
_cell.length_b   1.000
_cell.length_c   1.000
_cell.angle_alpha   90.00
_cell.angle_beta   90.00
_cell.angle_gamma   90.00
#
_symmetry.space_group_name_H-M   'P 1'
#
loop_
_entity.id
_entity.type
_entity.pdbx_description
1 polymer ?
#
loop_
_entity_poly.entity_id
_entity_poly.type
_entity_poly.pdbx_seq_one_letter_code
_entity_poly.pdbx_strand_id
1 'polypeptide(L)'
;MLSGYIDDNGAGAFSLGATGTFNVANLVSNVSIYEVESGTVLSTSPSSNQLSNTTGTVTFNNLNWNIPAGATKTLGVKVNLGSNELANTDYFSFDIAATTDVTALDSSSKTVNASNAGPNTTTPTVRVAVANSGSITVANSASTPADHAVYWGQTGDTVGAWRFTSTNEGQLLEKVQFKVHETLGEMTDATNNIKNLYIEYKNQAGATVTKSSTLNQVASVAFGFAGADRPYVPKDGTLEVTMKADFKTRAEGATSASTSGDKFHFSFMGDTGTGTNTFKSLGEGSGVVLQGNSDGVTVQHSTTEIMVYRVFPEFSMTPSSTTKLTTVDPVLTFTVTAKGLSDSRLFFDNQAVASGSIRFEIVASGAASAADTDFTVRDAADNSVIDTGTLSNAALTTVRASLSIDFGNSGTGKDVEISGGSSKTFKIFLDSINEFNTPINTTAGVGADYFQLVLRDENDATNFVARWVANSTNATSDTDTDLFAGFLRQLPMAGYQFTAQ
;
A
#
# COMPACT_ATOMS: atom_id res chain seq x y z
N MET A 1 -21.76 18.71 -48.91
CA MET A 1 -21.64 17.32 -48.43
C MET A 1 -20.34 17.21 -47.66
N LEU A 2 -20.36 16.50 -46.54
CA LEU A 2 -19.19 16.14 -45.75
C LEU A 2 -18.92 14.64 -45.95
N SER A 3 -17.66 14.26 -45.89
CA SER A 3 -17.16 12.89 -45.91
C SER A 3 -16.53 12.61 -44.56
N GLY A 4 -17.02 11.59 -43.87
CA GLY A 4 -16.42 11.07 -42.65
C GLY A 4 -15.37 10.02 -42.97
N TYR A 5 -14.27 10.03 -42.24
CA TYR A 5 -13.20 9.05 -42.38
C TYR A 5 -12.85 8.44 -41.04
N ILE A 6 -12.35 7.21 -41.06
CA ILE A 6 -12.06 6.41 -39.88
C ILE A 6 -10.70 5.70 -39.97
N ASP A 7 -10.04 5.55 -38.84
CA ASP A 7 -8.80 4.79 -38.66
C ASP A 7 -8.88 4.06 -37.32
N ASP A 8 -8.92 2.73 -37.38
CA ASP A 8 -9.20 1.82 -36.24
C ASP A 8 -8.05 1.80 -35.22
N ASN A 9 -6.83 2.16 -35.62
CA ASN A 9 -5.66 1.99 -34.75
C ASN A 9 -4.63 3.11 -34.83
N GLY A 10 -4.91 4.17 -35.60
CA GLY A 10 -4.00 5.30 -35.81
C GLY A 10 -2.78 4.93 -36.66
N ALA A 11 -2.71 3.70 -37.17
CA ALA A 11 -1.60 3.15 -37.94
C ALA A 11 -2.04 2.99 -39.41
N GLY A 12 -2.15 4.10 -40.13
CA GLY A 12 -2.44 4.06 -41.55
C GLY A 12 -2.98 5.35 -42.14
N ALA A 13 -3.53 5.23 -43.34
CA ALA A 13 -4.36 6.26 -43.94
C ALA A 13 -5.80 6.07 -43.44
N PHE A 14 -6.50 7.18 -43.24
CA PHE A 14 -7.91 7.17 -42.90
C PHE A 14 -8.75 6.62 -44.07
N SER A 15 -9.62 5.66 -43.79
CA SER A 15 -10.56 5.11 -44.76
C SER A 15 -11.83 5.94 -44.83
N LEU A 16 -12.33 6.19 -46.03
CA LEU A 16 -13.61 6.85 -46.22
C LEU A 16 -14.75 5.96 -45.72
N GLY A 17 -15.57 6.46 -44.81
CA GLY A 17 -16.79 5.85 -44.30
C GLY A 17 -16.62 4.61 -43.43
N ALA A 18 -15.84 3.62 -43.88
CA ALA A 18 -15.69 2.34 -43.19
C ALA A 18 -14.32 1.67 -43.44
N THR A 19 -13.87 0.91 -42.43
CA THR A 19 -12.77 -0.05 -42.50
C THR A 19 -13.29 -1.41 -42.03
N GLY A 20 -13.44 -2.38 -42.93
CA GLY A 20 -14.01 -3.69 -42.59
C GLY A 20 -15.48 -3.58 -42.14
N THR A 21 -15.78 -4.08 -40.93
CA THR A 21 -17.13 -3.99 -40.33
C THR A 21 -17.35 -2.70 -39.53
N PHE A 22 -16.31 -1.87 -39.38
CA PHE A 22 -16.32 -0.65 -38.58
C PHE A 22 -16.53 0.58 -39.48
N ASN A 23 -17.40 1.50 -39.07
CA ASN A 23 -17.77 2.70 -39.82
C ASN A 23 -17.87 3.94 -38.94
N VAL A 24 -17.95 5.13 -39.55
CA VAL A 24 -17.96 6.40 -38.81
C VAL A 24 -19.17 6.50 -37.86
N ALA A 25 -20.31 5.89 -38.19
CA ALA A 25 -21.47 5.85 -37.28
C ALA A 25 -21.22 5.00 -36.02
N ASN A 26 -20.19 4.16 -35.99
CA ASN A 26 -19.77 3.50 -34.76
C ASN A 26 -19.14 4.49 -33.76
N LEU A 27 -18.56 5.59 -34.22
CA LEU A 27 -17.92 6.60 -33.36
C LEU A 27 -18.74 7.87 -33.20
N VAL A 28 -19.63 8.16 -34.15
CA VAL A 28 -20.36 9.43 -34.26
C VAL A 28 -21.85 9.17 -34.30
N SER A 29 -22.57 9.69 -33.31
CA SER A 29 -24.03 9.58 -33.20
C SER A 29 -24.77 10.70 -33.92
N ASN A 30 -24.17 11.88 -34.04
CA ASN A 30 -24.76 13.02 -34.75
C ASN A 30 -23.69 13.95 -35.33
N VAL A 31 -24.04 14.63 -36.42
CA VAL A 31 -23.19 15.66 -37.06
C VAL A 31 -24.00 16.94 -37.21
N SER A 32 -23.38 18.05 -36.87
CA SER A 32 -23.91 19.40 -37.03
C SER A 32 -22.86 20.31 -37.62
N ILE A 33 -23.30 21.38 -38.25
CA ILE A 33 -22.43 22.40 -38.83
C ILE A 33 -22.78 23.78 -38.30
N TYR A 34 -21.75 24.61 -38.14
CA TYR A 34 -21.86 25.95 -37.58
C TYR A 34 -20.89 26.92 -38.27
N GLU A 35 -21.16 28.21 -38.16
CA GLU A 35 -20.22 29.25 -38.57
C GLU A 35 -19.23 29.51 -37.43
N VAL A 36 -17.93 29.35 -37.68
CA VAL A 36 -16.90 29.45 -36.63
C VAL A 36 -16.84 30.86 -36.05
N GLU A 37 -16.91 31.88 -36.89
CA GLU A 37 -16.71 33.28 -36.49
C GLU A 37 -17.81 33.78 -35.55
N SER A 38 -19.07 33.37 -35.75
CA SER A 38 -20.21 33.80 -34.93
C SER A 38 -20.66 32.76 -33.91
N GLY A 39 -20.24 31.51 -34.05
CA GLY A 39 -20.76 30.37 -33.29
C GLY A 39 -22.18 29.96 -33.70
N THR A 40 -22.77 30.59 -34.72
CA THR A 40 -24.16 30.32 -35.15
C THR A 40 -24.26 28.91 -35.72
N VAL A 41 -25.17 28.11 -35.17
CA VAL A 41 -25.48 26.78 -35.71
C VAL A 41 -26.22 26.95 -37.03
N LEU A 42 -25.66 26.39 -38.10
CA LEU A 42 -26.24 26.47 -39.44
C LEU A 42 -27.23 25.32 -39.68
N SER A 43 -26.89 24.12 -39.20
CA SER A 43 -27.81 22.99 -39.19
C SER A 43 -27.38 21.90 -38.21
N THR A 44 -28.35 21.32 -37.51
CA THR A 44 -28.19 20.12 -36.67
C THR A 44 -28.78 18.86 -37.32
N SER A 45 -29.42 19.02 -38.49
CA SER A 45 -30.26 17.99 -39.10
C SER A 45 -29.82 17.82 -40.56
N PRO A 46 -28.93 16.87 -40.86
CA PRO A 46 -28.53 16.59 -42.23
C PRO A 46 -29.73 16.10 -43.05
N SER A 47 -29.80 16.52 -44.31
CA SER A 47 -30.80 16.03 -45.26
C SER A 47 -30.52 14.59 -45.72
N SER A 48 -29.28 14.12 -45.55
CA SER A 48 -28.91 12.70 -45.70
C SER A 48 -27.75 12.39 -44.75
N ASN A 49 -27.85 11.28 -44.02
CA ASN A 49 -26.78 10.77 -43.16
C ASN A 49 -26.47 9.33 -43.56
N GLN A 50 -25.28 9.12 -44.09
CA GLN A 50 -24.76 7.86 -44.62
C GLN A 50 -23.48 7.43 -43.88
N LEU A 51 -23.30 7.88 -42.63
CA LEU A 51 -22.12 7.52 -41.82
C LEU A 51 -21.99 6.02 -41.54
N SER A 52 -23.09 5.26 -41.63
CA SER A 52 -23.12 3.82 -41.36
C SER A 52 -22.77 2.95 -42.58
N ASN A 53 -22.37 3.56 -43.70
CA ASN A 53 -22.03 2.83 -44.93
C ASN A 53 -20.61 3.15 -45.41
N THR A 54 -20.16 2.48 -46.48
CA THR A 54 -18.80 2.64 -47.04
C THR A 54 -18.53 4.00 -47.68
N THR A 55 -19.55 4.84 -47.88
CA THR A 55 -19.38 6.20 -48.41
C THR A 55 -19.14 7.22 -47.31
N GLY A 56 -19.65 6.99 -46.10
CA GLY A 56 -19.39 7.86 -44.94
C GLY A 56 -19.90 9.30 -45.09
N THR A 57 -20.87 9.55 -45.96
CA THR A 57 -21.24 10.93 -46.33
C THR A 57 -22.35 11.51 -45.46
N VAL A 58 -22.31 12.82 -45.24
CA VAL A 58 -23.38 13.59 -44.59
C VAL A 58 -23.68 14.81 -45.44
N THR A 59 -24.93 14.96 -45.87
CA THR A 59 -25.35 16.09 -46.70
C THR A 59 -26.23 17.02 -45.90
N PHE A 60 -25.89 18.31 -45.92
CA PHE A 60 -26.73 19.39 -45.45
C PHE A 60 -27.11 20.28 -46.63
N ASN A 61 -28.39 20.63 -46.71
CA ASN A 61 -28.94 21.51 -47.73
C ASN A 61 -29.66 22.68 -47.07
N ASN A 62 -29.90 23.76 -47.83
CA ASN A 62 -30.70 24.91 -47.39
C ASN A 62 -30.20 25.55 -46.08
N LEU A 63 -28.89 25.73 -45.95
CA LEU A 63 -28.24 26.24 -44.72
C LEU A 63 -28.63 27.66 -44.34
N ASN A 64 -29.23 28.42 -45.26
CA ASN A 64 -29.47 29.86 -45.14
C ASN A 64 -28.21 30.64 -44.72
N TRP A 65 -27.03 30.10 -45.07
CA TRP A 65 -25.75 30.67 -44.71
C TRP A 65 -25.32 31.70 -45.75
N ASN A 66 -25.43 32.98 -45.40
CA ASN A 66 -25.07 34.07 -46.30
C ASN A 66 -23.61 34.48 -46.12
N ILE A 67 -22.86 34.51 -47.22
CA ILE A 67 -21.47 34.99 -47.27
C ILE A 67 -21.45 36.28 -48.11
N PRO A 68 -21.24 37.46 -47.49
CA PRO A 68 -21.16 38.71 -48.22
C PRO A 68 -20.06 38.70 -49.29
N ALA A 69 -20.27 39.41 -50.40
CA ALA A 69 -19.27 39.52 -51.45
C ALA A 69 -17.96 40.10 -50.89
N GLY A 70 -16.84 39.43 -51.20
CA GLY A 70 -15.51 39.81 -50.72
C GLY A 70 -15.20 39.41 -49.27
N ALA A 71 -16.13 38.78 -48.55
CA ALA A 71 -15.90 38.24 -47.22
C ALA A 71 -15.50 36.76 -47.26
N THR A 72 -14.80 36.32 -46.23
CA THR A 72 -14.50 34.91 -45.97
C THR A 72 -15.17 34.50 -44.66
N LYS A 73 -15.73 33.29 -44.62
CA LYS A 73 -16.34 32.68 -43.44
C LYS A 73 -15.90 31.22 -43.36
N THR A 74 -15.88 30.67 -42.15
CA THR A 74 -15.37 29.32 -41.89
C THR A 74 -16.49 28.41 -41.44
N LEU A 75 -16.62 27.25 -42.09
CA LEU A 75 -17.56 26.20 -41.70
C LEU A 75 -16.89 25.30 -40.67
N GLY A 76 -17.50 25.21 -39.48
CA GLY A 76 -17.10 24.26 -38.45
C GLY A 76 -18.01 23.03 -38.45
N VAL A 77 -17.43 21.87 -38.17
CA VAL A 77 -18.16 20.62 -37.94
C VAL A 77 -18.14 20.31 -36.45
N LYS A 78 -19.28 19.95 -35.88
CA LYS A 78 -19.44 19.45 -34.52
C LYS A 78 -20.10 18.09 -34.58
N VAL A 79 -19.61 17.17 -33.75
CA VAL A 79 -20.16 15.83 -33.66
C VAL A 79 -20.50 15.46 -32.23
N ASN A 80 -21.49 14.60 -32.08
CA ASN A 80 -21.71 13.87 -30.84
C ASN A 80 -21.07 12.50 -30.99
N LEU A 81 -20.35 12.05 -29.97
CA LEU A 81 -19.78 10.70 -29.97
C LEU A 81 -20.89 9.66 -29.79
N GLY A 82 -20.69 8.48 -30.38
CA GLY A 82 -21.50 7.30 -30.12
C GLY A 82 -21.18 6.71 -28.74
N SER A 83 -22.07 5.87 -28.22
CA SER A 83 -21.88 5.14 -26.96
C SER A 83 -21.43 3.69 -27.18
N ASN A 84 -20.77 3.40 -28.29
CA ASN A 84 -20.36 2.04 -28.63
C ASN A 84 -19.06 1.70 -27.90
N GLU A 85 -18.94 0.46 -27.42
CA GLU A 85 -17.68 -0.05 -26.91
C GLU A 85 -16.64 -0.14 -28.02
N LEU A 86 -15.41 0.25 -27.69
CA LEU A 86 -14.28 0.23 -28.62
C LEU A 86 -13.28 -0.83 -28.17
N ALA A 87 -12.71 -1.55 -29.13
CA ALA A 87 -11.68 -2.55 -28.84
C ALA A 87 -10.32 -1.89 -28.52
N ASN A 88 -10.07 -0.68 -29.02
CA ASN A 88 -8.83 0.07 -28.94
C ASN A 88 -9.11 1.59 -29.01
N THR A 89 -8.09 2.41 -29.26
CA THR A 89 -8.29 3.84 -29.55
C THR A 89 -8.53 4.01 -31.03
N ASP A 90 -9.75 4.43 -31.37
CA ASP A 90 -10.17 4.70 -32.73
C ASP A 90 -10.03 6.19 -33.06
N TYR A 91 -9.88 6.49 -34.34
CA TYR A 91 -9.79 7.85 -34.83
C TYR A 91 -10.82 8.12 -35.91
N PHE A 92 -11.39 9.32 -35.91
CA PHE A 92 -12.20 9.80 -37.02
C PHE A 92 -11.86 11.24 -37.41
N SER A 93 -12.28 11.61 -38.61
CA SER A 93 -12.21 12.97 -39.13
C SER A 93 -13.35 13.24 -40.11
N PHE A 94 -13.59 14.53 -40.39
CA PHE A 94 -14.54 14.97 -41.39
C PHE A 94 -13.85 15.91 -42.37
N ASP A 95 -14.21 15.79 -43.65
CA ASP A 95 -13.72 16.64 -44.72
C ASP A 95 -14.83 16.95 -45.74
N ILE A 96 -14.56 17.88 -46.65
CA ILE A 96 -15.26 18.08 -47.90
C ILE A 96 -14.36 17.51 -49.01
N ALA A 97 -14.71 16.33 -49.54
CA ALA A 97 -13.81 15.56 -50.39
C ALA A 97 -13.61 16.16 -51.78
N ALA A 98 -14.63 16.84 -52.34
CA ALA A 98 -14.57 17.44 -53.66
C ALA A 98 -15.17 18.85 -53.68
N THR A 99 -14.71 19.69 -54.59
CA THR A 99 -15.27 21.05 -54.80
C THR A 99 -16.75 21.01 -55.24
N THR A 100 -17.17 19.92 -55.88
CA THR A 100 -18.58 19.66 -56.25
C THR A 100 -19.49 19.39 -55.06
N ASP A 101 -18.92 19.12 -53.88
CA ASP A 101 -19.68 18.86 -52.65
C ASP A 101 -20.17 20.16 -52.00
N VAL A 102 -19.73 21.31 -52.51
CA VAL A 102 -20.11 22.65 -52.06
C VAL A 102 -20.72 23.41 -53.22
N THR A 103 -22.01 23.68 -53.10
CA THR A 103 -22.73 24.55 -54.01
C THR A 103 -23.38 25.68 -53.22
N ALA A 104 -23.39 26.87 -53.81
CA ALA A 104 -24.05 28.05 -53.29
C ALA A 104 -24.88 28.69 -54.40
N LEU A 105 -25.75 29.63 -54.02
CA LEU A 105 -26.45 30.48 -54.96
C LEU A 105 -25.95 31.92 -54.80
N ASP A 106 -25.71 32.62 -55.90
CA ASP A 106 -25.50 34.06 -55.86
C ASP A 106 -26.83 34.83 -55.62
N SER A 107 -26.74 36.14 -55.48
CA SER A 107 -27.90 37.02 -55.29
C SER A 107 -28.93 36.98 -56.45
N SER A 108 -28.56 36.42 -57.61
CA SER A 108 -29.42 36.23 -58.77
C SER A 108 -29.91 34.78 -58.90
N SER A 109 -29.80 33.97 -57.85
CA SER A 109 -30.17 32.55 -57.81
C SER A 109 -29.40 31.68 -58.81
N LYS A 110 -28.21 32.09 -59.23
CA LYS A 110 -27.33 31.26 -60.07
C LYS A 110 -26.44 30.41 -59.20
N THR A 111 -26.26 29.15 -59.57
CA THR A 111 -25.34 28.24 -58.88
C THR A 111 -23.91 28.72 -59.03
N VAL A 112 -23.22 28.83 -57.90
CA VAL A 112 -21.78 29.05 -57.79
C VAL A 112 -21.18 27.81 -57.13
N ASN A 113 -20.15 27.25 -57.75
CA ASN A 113 -19.43 26.09 -57.23
C ASN A 113 -18.09 26.55 -56.63
N ALA A 114 -17.55 25.79 -55.68
CA ALA A 114 -16.20 26.02 -55.18
C ALA A 114 -15.18 25.90 -56.34
N SER A 115 -14.19 26.80 -56.37
CA SER A 115 -13.12 26.80 -57.38
C SER A 115 -12.19 25.60 -57.27
N ASN A 116 -11.43 25.29 -58.33
CA ASN A 116 -10.70 24.05 -58.62
C ASN A 116 -9.66 23.53 -57.58
N ALA A 117 -9.46 24.19 -56.44
CA ALA A 117 -8.65 23.65 -55.35
C ALA A 117 -9.55 22.92 -54.37
N GLY A 118 -9.21 21.66 -54.05
CA GLY A 118 -9.89 20.92 -52.99
C GLY A 118 -9.90 21.76 -51.70
N PRO A 119 -11.04 21.86 -51.00
CA PRO A 119 -11.15 22.72 -49.82
C PRO A 119 -10.21 22.32 -48.69
N ASN A 120 -9.80 21.04 -48.62
CA ASN A 120 -8.72 20.55 -47.75
C ASN A 120 -7.83 19.52 -48.47
N THR A 121 -6.68 19.18 -47.86
CA THR A 121 -5.78 18.11 -48.33
C THR A 121 -6.31 16.72 -47.99
N THR A 122 -5.90 15.68 -48.71
CA THR A 122 -6.32 14.28 -48.47
C THR A 122 -5.88 13.69 -47.12
N THR A 123 -5.07 14.42 -46.34
CA THR A 123 -4.74 14.07 -44.96
C THR A 123 -5.58 14.92 -44.01
N PRO A 124 -6.33 14.32 -43.07
CA PRO A 124 -7.10 15.06 -42.09
C PRO A 124 -6.22 16.02 -41.28
N THR A 125 -6.62 17.29 -41.20
CA THR A 125 -5.95 18.33 -40.41
C THR A 125 -6.35 18.28 -38.93
N VAL A 126 -7.55 17.75 -38.65
CA VAL A 126 -8.06 17.50 -37.31
C VAL A 126 -8.43 16.02 -37.20
N ARG A 127 -7.88 15.35 -36.18
CA ARG A 127 -8.19 13.96 -35.84
C ARG A 127 -8.76 13.93 -34.43
N VAL A 128 -9.86 13.21 -34.26
CA VAL A 128 -10.45 12.97 -32.94
C VAL A 128 -10.17 11.54 -32.56
N ALA A 129 -9.51 11.34 -31.42
CA ALA A 129 -9.30 10.03 -30.82
C ALA A 129 -10.45 9.71 -29.87
N VAL A 130 -10.99 8.51 -29.96
CA VAL A 130 -12.00 7.98 -29.03
C VAL A 130 -11.40 6.73 -28.40
N ALA A 131 -11.24 6.72 -27.08
CA ALA A 131 -10.74 5.58 -26.33
C ALA A 131 -11.90 4.89 -25.61
N ASN A 132 -11.76 3.59 -25.36
CA ASN A 132 -12.67 2.85 -24.49
C ASN A 132 -12.67 3.44 -23.07
N SER A 133 -13.69 3.07 -22.29
CA SER A 133 -13.74 3.32 -20.84
C SER A 133 -12.43 2.93 -20.16
N GLY A 134 -12.11 3.65 -19.08
CA GLY A 134 -10.88 3.42 -18.34
C GLY A 134 -10.85 2.07 -17.63
N SER A 135 -9.65 1.62 -17.27
CA SER A 135 -9.46 0.50 -16.34
C SER A 135 -9.16 0.99 -14.93
N ILE A 136 -9.31 0.11 -13.93
CA ILE A 136 -8.73 0.29 -12.59
C ILE A 136 -7.86 -0.91 -12.24
N THR A 137 -6.65 -0.63 -11.77
CA THR A 137 -5.78 -1.62 -11.12
C THR A 137 -5.61 -1.27 -9.66
N VAL A 138 -5.74 -2.26 -8.77
CA VAL A 138 -5.49 -2.14 -7.34
C VAL A 138 -4.26 -2.96 -6.98
N ALA A 139 -3.26 -2.31 -6.40
CA ALA A 139 -2.02 -2.94 -5.95
C ALA A 139 -1.67 -2.51 -4.52
N ASN A 140 -0.70 -3.19 -3.91
CA ASN A 140 -0.14 -2.75 -2.64
C ASN A 140 0.54 -1.38 -2.81
N SER A 141 0.29 -0.49 -1.86
CA SER A 141 0.99 0.79 -1.83
C SER A 141 2.44 0.59 -1.37
N ALA A 142 3.32 1.52 -1.78
CA ALA A 142 4.65 1.60 -1.19
C ALA A 142 4.63 2.04 0.29
N SER A 143 3.52 2.61 0.76
CA SER A 143 3.32 2.96 2.17
C SER A 143 2.69 1.83 2.99
N THR A 144 2.47 0.65 2.40
CA THR A 144 2.00 -0.53 3.13
C THR A 144 3.02 -0.89 4.21
N PRO A 145 2.61 -1.01 5.48
CA PRO A 145 3.54 -1.34 6.54
C PRO A 145 4.08 -2.76 6.40
N ALA A 146 5.30 -2.97 6.89
CA ALA A 146 5.80 -4.31 7.16
C ALA A 146 4.98 -4.98 8.27
N ASP A 147 5.07 -6.30 8.36
CA ASP A 147 4.46 -7.09 9.44
C ASP A 147 4.86 -6.51 10.80
N HIS A 148 3.90 -6.43 11.73
CA HIS A 148 4.16 -5.78 13.01
C HIS A 148 3.17 -6.15 14.11
N ALA A 149 3.66 -5.99 15.33
CA ALA A 149 2.89 -6.10 16.55
C ALA A 149 2.08 -4.83 16.84
N VAL A 150 0.88 -5.01 17.38
CA VAL A 150 0.01 -3.97 17.92
C VAL A 150 -0.47 -4.37 19.32
N TYR A 151 -0.95 -3.42 20.11
CA TYR A 151 -1.44 -3.69 21.46
C TYR A 151 -2.92 -3.29 21.66
N TRP A 152 -3.57 -3.91 22.64
CA TRP A 152 -4.95 -3.59 22.99
C TRP A 152 -5.14 -2.11 23.33
N GLY A 153 -6.19 -1.50 22.78
CA GLY A 153 -6.46 -0.08 22.94
C GLY A 153 -5.55 0.86 22.13
N GLN A 154 -4.61 0.33 21.34
CA GLN A 154 -3.86 1.15 20.38
C GLN A 154 -4.82 1.77 19.36
N THR A 155 -4.62 3.05 19.04
CA THR A 155 -5.48 3.80 18.12
C THR A 155 -4.71 4.28 16.89
N GLY A 156 -5.37 4.32 15.74
CA GLY A 156 -4.83 4.91 14.52
C GLY A 156 -3.64 4.18 13.90
N ASP A 157 -3.45 2.90 14.23
CA ASP A 157 -2.37 2.09 13.66
C ASP A 157 -2.66 1.77 12.19
N THR A 158 -1.64 1.74 11.33
CA THR A 158 -1.84 1.49 9.89
C THR A 158 -1.81 0.00 9.64
N VAL A 159 -2.94 -0.55 9.18
CA VAL A 159 -3.15 -1.99 9.00
C VAL A 159 -3.11 -2.43 7.52
N GLY A 160 -2.96 -1.47 6.61
CA GLY A 160 -2.80 -1.75 5.18
C GLY A 160 -2.86 -0.47 4.34
N ALA A 161 -2.31 -0.52 3.14
CA ALA A 161 -2.43 0.55 2.16
C ALA A 161 -2.52 0.00 0.73
N TRP A 162 -3.34 0.65 -0.10
CA TRP A 162 -3.60 0.22 -1.47
C TRP A 162 -3.48 1.40 -2.42
N ARG A 163 -2.87 1.14 -3.57
CA ARG A 163 -2.78 2.06 -4.68
C ARG A 163 -3.80 1.67 -5.74
N PHE A 164 -4.67 2.59 -6.08
CA PHE A 164 -5.58 2.50 -7.21
C PHE A 164 -4.97 3.28 -8.38
N THR A 165 -4.90 2.68 -9.55
CA THR A 165 -4.38 3.31 -10.78
C THR A 165 -5.46 3.23 -11.85
N SER A 166 -5.74 4.31 -12.55
CA SER A 166 -6.66 4.29 -13.69
C SER A 166 -5.94 4.53 -15.02
N THR A 167 -6.60 4.14 -16.11
CA THR A 167 -6.18 4.46 -17.48
C THR A 167 -7.31 5.19 -18.22
N ASN A 168 -6.98 5.96 -19.25
CA ASN A 168 -7.88 6.62 -20.21
C ASN A 168 -8.84 7.70 -19.64
N GLU A 169 -9.31 7.58 -18.40
CA GLU A 169 -10.18 8.53 -17.72
C GLU A 169 -10.01 8.50 -16.18
N GLY A 170 -10.50 9.56 -15.53
CA GLY A 170 -10.61 9.61 -14.08
C GLY A 170 -11.74 8.72 -13.58
N GLN A 171 -11.60 8.17 -12.38
CA GLN A 171 -12.56 7.24 -11.79
C GLN A 171 -13.00 7.72 -10.42
N LEU A 172 -14.31 7.77 -10.21
CA LEU A 172 -14.94 8.07 -8.93
C LEU A 172 -15.31 6.77 -8.23
N LEU A 173 -14.67 6.45 -7.10
CA LEU A 173 -14.99 5.24 -6.35
C LEU A 173 -16.32 5.43 -5.59
N GLU A 174 -17.23 4.48 -5.75
CA GLU A 174 -18.54 4.49 -5.07
C GLU A 174 -18.62 3.44 -3.96
N LYS A 175 -17.86 2.35 -4.09
CA LYS A 175 -17.79 1.30 -3.07
C LYS A 175 -16.44 0.60 -3.08
N VAL A 176 -15.88 0.39 -1.89
CA VAL A 176 -14.72 -0.49 -1.66
C VAL A 176 -15.01 -1.42 -0.49
N GLN A 177 -14.49 -2.64 -0.55
CA GLN A 177 -14.61 -3.61 0.52
C GLN A 177 -13.27 -4.27 0.80
N PHE A 178 -13.03 -4.51 2.09
CA PHE A 178 -11.88 -5.23 2.58
C PHE A 178 -12.36 -6.40 3.44
N LYS A 179 -11.56 -7.45 3.48
CA LYS A 179 -11.83 -8.62 4.31
C LYS A 179 -10.52 -9.15 4.86
N VAL A 180 -10.58 -9.66 6.08
CA VAL A 180 -9.50 -10.48 6.61
C VAL A 180 -9.44 -11.80 5.83
N HIS A 181 -8.24 -12.30 5.58
CA HIS A 181 -8.04 -13.54 4.85
C HIS A 181 -8.77 -14.74 5.49
N GLU A 182 -9.14 -15.73 4.66
CA GLU A 182 -10.26 -16.64 4.95
C GLU A 182 -9.94 -17.82 5.87
N THR A 183 -8.92 -17.73 6.72
CA THR A 183 -8.77 -18.72 7.79
C THR A 183 -9.65 -18.33 8.98
N LEU A 184 -10.36 -19.29 9.57
CA LEU A 184 -11.33 -19.02 10.64
C LEU A 184 -10.66 -18.39 11.88
N GLY A 185 -9.41 -18.75 12.16
CA GLY A 185 -8.61 -18.18 13.25
C GLY A 185 -8.36 -16.69 13.06
N GLU A 186 -7.88 -16.28 11.88
CA GLU A 186 -7.58 -14.88 11.55
C GLU A 186 -8.82 -13.99 11.63
N MET A 187 -9.94 -14.44 11.07
CA MET A 187 -11.19 -13.69 11.12
C MET A 187 -11.69 -13.50 12.56
N THR A 188 -11.54 -14.54 13.40
CA THR A 188 -11.92 -14.49 14.82
C THR A 188 -11.01 -13.52 15.58
N ASP A 189 -9.70 -13.60 15.38
CA ASP A 189 -8.76 -12.71 16.04
C ASP A 189 -9.01 -11.24 15.68
N ALA A 190 -9.16 -10.93 14.39
CA ALA A 190 -9.46 -9.58 13.92
C ALA A 190 -10.79 -9.04 14.47
N THR A 191 -11.86 -9.85 14.47
CA THR A 191 -13.18 -9.43 14.98
C THR A 191 -13.19 -9.26 16.50
N ASN A 192 -12.40 -10.06 17.23
CA ASN A 192 -12.25 -9.93 18.68
C ASN A 192 -11.41 -8.71 19.06
N ASN A 193 -10.45 -8.31 18.24
CA ASN A 193 -9.46 -7.29 18.60
C ASN A 193 -9.65 -5.92 17.94
N ILE A 194 -10.30 -5.82 16.78
CA ILE A 194 -10.51 -4.52 16.11
C ILE A 194 -11.81 -3.87 16.59
N LYS A 195 -11.72 -2.59 16.96
CA LYS A 195 -12.84 -1.75 17.36
C LYS A 195 -13.44 -1.02 16.17
N ASN A 196 -12.62 -0.20 15.51
CA ASN A 196 -13.00 0.62 14.35
C ASN A 196 -11.92 0.54 13.28
N LEU A 197 -12.35 0.66 12.03
CA LEU A 197 -11.48 0.84 10.88
C LEU A 197 -11.75 2.18 10.23
N TYR A 198 -10.69 2.80 9.72
CA TYR A 198 -10.73 4.05 9.02
C TYR A 198 -10.01 3.88 7.69
N ILE A 199 -10.53 4.49 6.63
CA ILE A 199 -9.79 4.69 5.39
C ILE A 199 -9.52 6.17 5.20
N GLU A 200 -8.30 6.50 4.81
CA GLU A 200 -7.83 7.83 4.47
C GLU A 200 -7.47 7.88 2.98
N TYR A 201 -8.01 8.85 2.24
CA TYR A 201 -7.86 8.96 0.79
C TYR A 201 -8.01 10.41 0.30
N LYS A 202 -7.67 10.67 -0.97
CA LYS A 202 -7.89 11.96 -1.64
C LYS A 202 -9.19 11.98 -2.45
N ASN A 203 -9.99 13.03 -2.29
CA ASN A 203 -11.12 13.30 -3.18
C ASN A 203 -10.67 14.06 -4.44
N GLN A 204 -11.59 14.35 -5.35
CA GLN A 204 -11.28 15.03 -6.61
C GLN A 204 -10.70 16.45 -6.43
N ALA A 205 -11.07 17.14 -5.35
CA ALA A 205 -10.51 18.45 -5.01
C ALA A 205 -9.09 18.37 -4.39
N GLY A 206 -8.55 17.17 -4.21
CA GLY A 206 -7.26 16.93 -3.55
C GLY A 206 -7.30 17.03 -2.02
N ALA A 207 -8.49 17.12 -1.42
CA ALA A 207 -8.65 17.11 0.02
C ALA A 207 -8.49 15.69 0.57
N THR A 208 -7.82 15.56 1.72
CA THR A 208 -7.74 14.29 2.44
C THR A 208 -9.05 14.08 3.20
N VAL A 209 -9.70 12.95 2.97
CA VAL A 209 -10.96 12.55 3.60
C VAL A 209 -10.75 11.27 4.40
N THR A 210 -11.41 11.18 5.56
CA THR A 210 -11.41 9.98 6.40
C THR A 210 -12.82 9.43 6.55
N LYS A 211 -12.99 8.13 6.32
CA LYS A 211 -14.25 7.41 6.52
C LYS A 211 -14.05 6.26 7.50
N SER A 212 -14.94 6.13 8.48
CA SER A 212 -14.91 5.06 9.47
C SER A 212 -15.97 3.99 9.23
N SER A 213 -15.68 2.75 9.61
CA SER A 213 -16.64 1.64 9.67
C SER A 213 -16.13 0.57 10.64
N THR A 214 -16.95 -0.44 10.93
CA THR A 214 -16.57 -1.59 11.76
C THR A 214 -16.55 -2.87 10.93
N LEU A 215 -15.82 -3.88 11.43
CA LEU A 215 -15.91 -5.25 10.89
C LEU A 215 -17.30 -5.83 11.14
N ASN A 216 -17.78 -6.64 10.20
CA ASN A 216 -18.92 -7.53 10.41
C ASN A 216 -18.46 -8.88 10.99
N GLN A 217 -19.41 -9.81 11.21
CA GLN A 217 -19.14 -11.13 11.80
C GLN A 217 -18.25 -12.04 10.95
N VAL A 218 -18.04 -11.74 9.67
CA VAL A 218 -17.16 -12.49 8.76
C VAL A 218 -15.86 -11.71 8.47
N ALA A 219 -15.46 -10.84 9.40
CA ALA A 219 -14.26 -10.02 9.35
C ALA A 219 -14.14 -9.20 8.04
N SER A 220 -15.26 -8.68 7.54
CA SER A 220 -15.30 -7.79 6.38
C SER A 220 -15.80 -6.39 6.75
N VAL A 221 -15.30 -5.39 6.03
CA VAL A 221 -15.72 -4.00 6.13
C VAL A 221 -15.95 -3.43 4.74
N ALA A 222 -17.04 -2.69 4.55
CA ALA A 222 -17.35 -2.03 3.30
C ALA A 222 -17.54 -0.53 3.52
N PHE A 223 -17.02 0.26 2.59
CA PHE A 223 -17.13 1.72 2.59
C PHE A 223 -17.90 2.16 1.34
N GLY A 224 -18.99 2.90 1.56
CA GLY A 224 -19.79 3.52 0.50
C GLY A 224 -19.56 5.03 0.44
N PHE A 225 -19.53 5.55 -0.79
CA PHE A 225 -19.24 6.95 -1.08
C PHE A 225 -20.29 7.58 -2.00
N ALA A 226 -20.53 8.87 -1.81
CA ALA A 226 -21.43 9.67 -2.62
C ALA A 226 -20.97 11.13 -2.65
N GLY A 227 -21.41 11.87 -3.66
CA GLY A 227 -21.15 13.30 -3.78
C GLY A 227 -19.67 13.64 -4.04
N ALA A 228 -19.25 14.82 -3.57
CA ALA A 228 -17.92 15.37 -3.80
C ALA A 228 -16.81 14.71 -2.96
N ASP A 229 -17.18 13.94 -1.93
CA ASP A 229 -16.24 13.25 -1.03
C ASP A 229 -15.88 11.84 -1.50
N ARG A 230 -16.25 11.46 -2.73
CA ARG A 230 -15.83 10.20 -3.34
C ARG A 230 -14.30 10.17 -3.48
N PRO A 231 -13.65 9.03 -3.20
CA PRO A 231 -12.26 8.82 -3.59
C PRO A 231 -12.12 8.99 -5.10
N TYR A 232 -11.09 9.70 -5.53
CA TYR A 232 -10.87 10.01 -6.94
C TYR A 232 -9.53 9.46 -7.40
N VAL A 233 -9.55 8.63 -8.44
CA VAL A 233 -8.36 8.18 -9.15
C VAL A 233 -8.22 9.06 -10.39
N PRO A 234 -7.19 9.92 -10.49
CA PRO A 234 -6.98 10.78 -11.65
C PRO A 234 -6.72 9.95 -12.92
N LYS A 235 -7.15 10.48 -14.08
CA LYS A 235 -6.81 9.91 -15.39
C LYS A 235 -5.31 9.65 -15.49
N ASP A 236 -4.94 8.42 -15.86
CA ASP A 236 -3.55 7.98 -16.04
C ASP A 236 -2.68 8.25 -14.80
N GLY A 237 -3.32 8.23 -13.63
CA GLY A 237 -2.73 8.58 -12.34
C GLY A 237 -3.15 7.60 -11.25
N THR A 238 -2.80 7.96 -10.01
CA THR A 238 -2.93 7.06 -8.86
C THR A 238 -3.62 7.73 -7.68
N LEU A 239 -4.34 6.92 -6.90
CA LEU A 239 -4.88 7.25 -5.59
C LEU A 239 -4.30 6.28 -4.55
N GLU A 240 -3.81 6.83 -3.45
CA GLU A 240 -3.45 6.05 -2.26
C GLU A 240 -4.62 5.99 -1.28
N VAL A 241 -4.95 4.79 -0.81
CA VAL A 241 -5.93 4.55 0.24
C VAL A 241 -5.22 3.85 1.40
N THR A 242 -5.16 4.50 2.55
CA THR A 242 -4.54 3.95 3.77
C THR A 242 -5.63 3.50 4.73
N MET A 243 -5.58 2.25 5.22
CA MET A 243 -6.45 1.77 6.27
C MET A 243 -5.76 1.86 7.64
N LYS A 244 -6.47 2.46 8.60
CA LYS A 244 -6.07 2.54 10.00
C LYS A 244 -7.05 1.79 10.89
N ALA A 245 -6.58 1.23 11.99
CA ALA A 245 -7.40 0.53 12.97
C ALA A 245 -7.26 1.14 14.35
N ASP A 246 -8.39 1.16 15.07
CA ASP A 246 -8.40 1.23 16.53
C ASP A 246 -8.64 -0.17 17.08
N PHE A 247 -7.85 -0.56 18.07
CA PHE A 247 -7.93 -1.85 18.74
C PHE A 247 -8.78 -1.75 20.01
N LYS A 248 -9.53 -2.81 20.28
CA LYS A 248 -10.32 -2.95 21.50
C LYS A 248 -9.41 -3.01 22.72
N THR A 249 -9.90 -2.46 23.82
CA THR A 249 -9.33 -2.65 25.16
C THR A 249 -9.75 -4.00 25.73
N ARG A 250 -9.12 -4.41 26.85
CA ARG A 250 -9.56 -5.57 27.64
C ARG A 250 -11.02 -5.45 28.06
N ALA A 251 -11.44 -4.25 28.50
CA ALA A 251 -12.81 -3.99 28.95
C ALA A 251 -13.84 -4.10 27.81
N GLU A 252 -13.41 -3.91 26.57
CA GLU A 252 -14.23 -4.06 25.36
C GLU A 252 -14.19 -5.50 24.80
N GLY A 253 -13.56 -6.44 25.51
CA GLY A 253 -13.54 -7.85 25.17
C GLY A 253 -12.42 -8.28 24.21
N ALA A 254 -11.35 -7.49 24.09
CA ALA A 254 -10.15 -7.92 23.36
C ALA A 254 -9.62 -9.24 23.91
N THR A 255 -9.19 -10.14 23.02
CA THR A 255 -8.66 -11.46 23.36
C THR A 255 -7.25 -11.60 22.84
N SER A 256 -6.40 -12.33 23.57
CA SER A 256 -5.08 -12.66 23.05
C SER A 256 -5.26 -13.78 22.05
N ALA A 257 -4.39 -13.85 21.04
CA ALA A 257 -4.31 -15.00 20.14
C ALA A 257 -4.39 -16.29 21.00
N SER A 258 -5.40 -17.14 20.72
CA SER A 258 -5.67 -18.33 21.51
C SER A 258 -4.55 -19.37 21.39
N THR A 259 -3.73 -19.20 20.36
CA THR A 259 -2.49 -19.89 20.07
C THR A 259 -1.43 -18.85 19.73
N SER A 260 -0.24 -18.98 20.31
CA SER A 260 0.95 -18.25 19.85
C SER A 260 1.06 -18.42 18.33
N GLY A 261 0.72 -17.39 17.55
CA GLY A 261 0.81 -17.42 16.08
C GLY A 261 -0.41 -16.90 15.32
N ASP A 262 -1.54 -16.60 15.98
CA ASP A 262 -2.69 -15.98 15.29
C ASP A 262 -2.30 -14.56 14.86
N LYS A 263 -2.28 -14.33 13.54
CA LYS A 263 -1.91 -13.08 12.87
C LYS A 263 -2.90 -12.85 11.76
N PHE A 264 -3.42 -11.65 11.58
CA PHE A 264 -4.38 -11.38 10.50
C PHE A 264 -3.84 -10.35 9.52
N HIS A 265 -4.36 -10.38 8.29
CA HIS A 265 -4.08 -9.36 7.30
C HIS A 265 -5.35 -8.99 6.54
N PHE A 266 -5.42 -7.76 6.04
CA PHE A 266 -6.53 -7.28 5.23
C PHE A 266 -6.23 -7.47 3.75
N SER A 267 -7.18 -8.02 3.01
CA SER A 267 -7.19 -8.03 1.56
C SER A 267 -8.25 -7.08 1.01
N PHE A 268 -7.93 -6.40 -0.09
CA PHE A 268 -8.93 -5.72 -0.90
C PHE A 268 -9.77 -6.76 -1.65
N MET A 269 -11.08 -6.57 -1.63
CA MET A 269 -12.02 -7.51 -2.23
C MET A 269 -12.48 -7.00 -3.59
N GLY A 270 -11.73 -7.39 -4.63
CA GLY A 270 -12.08 -7.13 -6.03
C GLY A 270 -13.33 -7.87 -6.45
N ASP A 271 -13.24 -9.19 -6.53
CA ASP A 271 -14.32 -10.11 -6.88
C ASP A 271 -14.12 -11.42 -6.08
N THR A 272 -15.18 -11.97 -5.49
CA THR A 272 -15.14 -13.27 -4.80
C THR A 272 -16.03 -14.32 -5.47
N GLY A 273 -16.38 -14.15 -6.75
CA GLY A 273 -17.19 -15.09 -7.51
C GLY A 273 -18.58 -14.55 -7.83
N THR A 274 -19.60 -15.41 -7.82
CA THR A 274 -20.91 -15.15 -8.47
C THR A 274 -21.81 -14.05 -7.86
N GLY A 275 -21.27 -13.20 -6.98
CA GLY A 275 -21.95 -12.05 -6.41
C GLY A 275 -21.21 -10.75 -6.71
N THR A 276 -21.66 -10.01 -7.72
CA THR A 276 -21.27 -8.62 -7.97
C THR A 276 -21.65 -7.79 -6.74
N ASN A 277 -20.70 -7.08 -6.10
CA ASN A 277 -20.94 -5.86 -5.29
C ASN A 277 -19.78 -5.43 -4.37
N THR A 278 -18.60 -6.04 -4.34
CA THR A 278 -17.55 -5.68 -3.36
C THR A 278 -16.77 -4.41 -3.74
N PHE A 279 -16.67 -4.13 -5.04
CA PHE A 279 -16.07 -2.91 -5.60
C PHE A 279 -17.01 -2.25 -6.62
N LYS A 280 -17.02 -0.90 -6.65
CA LYS A 280 -17.73 -0.10 -7.66
C LYS A 280 -17.02 1.23 -7.91
N SER A 281 -16.83 1.59 -9.17
CA SER A 281 -16.37 2.92 -9.61
C SER A 281 -17.15 3.41 -10.84
N LEU A 282 -17.13 4.73 -11.06
CA LEU A 282 -17.79 5.42 -12.16
C LEU A 282 -16.76 6.22 -12.96
N GLY A 283 -16.67 5.95 -14.26
CA GLY A 283 -15.84 6.71 -15.20
C GLY A 283 -16.34 8.14 -15.32
N GLU A 284 -15.47 9.11 -15.06
CA GLU A 284 -15.83 10.53 -15.05
C GLU A 284 -16.25 11.03 -16.43
N GLY A 285 -15.61 10.54 -17.50
CA GLY A 285 -15.91 10.96 -18.87
C GLY A 285 -16.96 10.09 -19.54
N SER A 286 -16.85 8.78 -19.37
CA SER A 286 -17.70 7.79 -20.06
C SER A 286 -19.03 7.53 -19.35
N GLY A 287 -19.10 7.73 -18.03
CA GLY A 287 -20.23 7.29 -17.20
C GLY A 287 -20.33 5.76 -17.04
N VAL A 288 -19.35 5.00 -17.54
CA VAL A 288 -19.31 3.55 -17.41
C VAL A 288 -19.05 3.17 -15.95
N VAL A 289 -19.77 2.16 -15.47
CA VAL A 289 -19.60 1.63 -14.12
C VAL A 289 -18.72 0.40 -14.18
N LEU A 290 -17.56 0.46 -13.53
CA LEU A 290 -16.73 -0.72 -13.29
C LEU A 290 -17.09 -1.33 -11.94
N GLN A 291 -17.30 -2.64 -11.94
CA GLN A 291 -17.52 -3.46 -10.76
C GLN A 291 -16.38 -4.46 -10.60
N GLY A 292 -16.34 -5.15 -9.46
CA GLY A 292 -15.31 -6.14 -9.14
C GLY A 292 -14.96 -7.13 -10.26
N ASN A 293 -15.97 -7.60 -10.99
CA ASN A 293 -15.86 -8.58 -12.06
C ASN A 293 -15.87 -7.96 -13.47
N SER A 294 -15.83 -6.63 -13.58
CA SER A 294 -15.78 -5.95 -14.88
C SER A 294 -14.44 -6.20 -15.56
N ASP A 295 -14.48 -6.38 -16.88
CA ASP A 295 -13.29 -6.31 -17.71
C ASP A 295 -12.61 -4.94 -17.47
N GLY A 296 -11.30 -4.96 -17.22
CA GLY A 296 -10.55 -3.74 -16.85
C GLY A 296 -10.44 -3.48 -15.34
N VAL A 297 -10.92 -4.38 -14.46
CA VAL A 297 -10.58 -4.36 -13.04
C VAL A 297 -9.55 -5.45 -12.74
N THR A 298 -8.38 -5.06 -12.21
CA THR A 298 -7.34 -5.99 -11.78
C THR A 298 -7.00 -5.74 -10.31
N VAL A 299 -6.90 -6.81 -9.52
CA VAL A 299 -6.63 -6.73 -8.08
C VAL A 299 -5.44 -7.59 -7.70
N GLN A 300 -4.51 -7.02 -6.96
CA GLN A 300 -3.48 -7.73 -6.22
C GLN A 300 -3.83 -7.77 -4.73
N HIS A 301 -3.60 -8.91 -4.10
CA HIS A 301 -3.86 -9.09 -2.67
C HIS A 301 -2.72 -8.52 -1.82
N SER A 302 -3.09 -8.07 -0.61
CA SER A 302 -2.13 -7.56 0.38
C SER A 302 -1.68 -8.66 1.32
N THR A 303 -0.52 -8.48 1.94
CA THR A 303 0.16 -9.51 2.75
C THR A 303 0.63 -9.01 4.11
N THR A 304 0.31 -7.77 4.52
CA THR A 304 0.79 -7.26 5.82
C THR A 304 0.12 -8.00 6.97
N GLU A 305 0.90 -8.76 7.70
CA GLU A 305 0.44 -9.52 8.86
C GLU A 305 0.53 -8.68 10.13
N ILE A 306 -0.52 -8.75 10.93
CA ILE A 306 -0.66 -7.99 12.18
C ILE A 306 -0.87 -8.99 13.31
N MET A 307 -0.10 -8.81 14.38
CA MET A 307 -0.22 -9.63 15.58
C MET A 307 -0.63 -8.75 16.76
N VAL A 308 -1.72 -9.13 17.43
CA VAL A 308 -2.27 -8.34 18.53
C VAL A 308 -1.87 -8.92 19.87
N TYR A 309 -1.27 -8.08 20.70
CA TYR A 309 -0.91 -8.40 22.08
C TYR A 309 -1.71 -7.56 23.06
N ARG A 310 -1.81 -8.00 24.32
CA ARG A 310 -2.21 -7.07 25.39
C ARG A 310 -1.09 -6.08 25.70
N VAL A 311 0.14 -6.57 25.72
CA VAL A 311 1.38 -5.78 25.82
C VAL A 311 2.51 -6.58 25.18
N PHE A 312 3.47 -5.88 24.56
CA PHE A 312 4.67 -6.50 23.99
C PHE A 312 5.91 -5.63 24.24
N PRO A 313 7.12 -6.21 24.24
CA PRO A 313 8.35 -5.46 24.44
C PRO A 313 8.80 -4.78 23.14
N GLU A 314 9.15 -3.50 23.21
CA GLU A 314 9.94 -2.82 22.19
C GLU A 314 11.37 -2.63 22.72
N PHE A 315 12.35 -3.22 22.03
CA PHE A 315 13.76 -3.17 22.40
C PHE A 315 14.45 -2.04 21.66
N SER A 316 15.12 -1.15 22.39
CA SER A 316 15.96 -0.10 21.82
C SER A 316 17.33 -0.09 22.46
N MET A 317 18.38 0.17 21.68
CA MET A 317 19.74 0.22 22.19
C MET A 317 20.10 1.64 22.63
N THR A 318 20.80 1.76 23.76
CA THR A 318 21.43 3.02 24.15
C THR A 318 22.89 3.00 23.71
N PRO A 319 23.38 4.05 23.03
CA PRO A 319 24.75 4.06 22.60
C PRO A 319 25.79 3.95 23.70
N SER A 320 26.79 3.08 23.50
CA SER A 320 27.96 3.05 24.37
C SER A 320 28.88 4.22 24.02
N SER A 321 29.37 4.91 25.04
CA SER A 321 30.48 5.85 24.91
C SER A 321 31.84 5.17 24.89
N THR A 322 31.89 3.86 25.12
CA THR A 322 33.13 3.08 25.23
C THR A 322 33.38 2.27 23.97
N THR A 323 34.63 2.27 23.53
CA THR A 323 35.08 1.55 22.32
C THR A 323 35.91 0.31 22.65
N LYS A 324 36.09 0.02 23.94
CA LYS A 324 36.97 -1.02 24.47
C LYS A 324 36.20 -1.96 25.38
N LEU A 325 36.54 -3.24 25.32
CA LEU A 325 35.99 -4.24 26.22
C LEU A 325 36.63 -4.08 27.61
N THR A 326 35.83 -3.84 28.64
CA THR A 326 36.29 -3.73 30.03
C THR A 326 35.30 -4.43 30.96
N THR A 327 35.70 -4.71 32.20
CA THR A 327 34.79 -5.23 33.24
C THR A 327 34.00 -4.13 33.96
N VAL A 328 34.32 -2.86 33.71
CA VAL A 328 33.70 -1.70 34.38
C VAL A 328 32.64 -1.02 33.54
N ASP A 329 32.70 -1.18 32.21
CA ASP A 329 31.76 -0.60 31.27
C ASP A 329 30.78 -1.67 30.76
N PRO A 330 29.50 -1.33 30.52
CA PRO A 330 28.56 -2.29 30.00
C PRO A 330 28.87 -2.65 28.54
N VAL A 331 28.83 -3.94 28.23
CA VAL A 331 28.91 -4.46 26.86
C VAL A 331 27.60 -4.29 26.09
N LEU A 332 26.48 -4.08 26.78
CA LEU A 332 25.24 -3.67 26.15
C LEU A 332 24.42 -2.83 27.12
N THR A 333 23.90 -1.71 26.65
CA THR A 333 22.83 -0.98 27.34
C THR A 333 21.61 -0.97 26.43
N PHE A 334 20.50 -1.53 26.90
CA PHE A 334 19.26 -1.59 26.13
C PHE A 334 18.07 -1.22 27.00
N THR A 335 17.06 -0.65 26.37
CA THR A 335 15.80 -0.25 27.00
C THR A 335 14.68 -1.12 26.44
N VAL A 336 13.90 -1.70 27.35
CA VAL A 336 12.65 -2.39 27.03
C VAL A 336 11.51 -1.43 27.34
N THR A 337 10.74 -1.06 26.32
CA THR A 337 9.50 -0.30 26.47
C THR A 337 8.32 -1.27 26.39
N ALA A 338 7.45 -1.27 27.39
CA ALA A 338 6.23 -2.06 27.36
C ALA A 338 5.18 -1.36 26.49
N LYS A 339 4.95 -1.84 25.26
CA LYS A 339 3.95 -1.30 24.34
C LYS A 339 2.57 -1.80 24.73
N GLY A 340 1.83 -0.98 25.46
CA GLY A 340 0.55 -1.31 26.06
C GLY A 340 -0.07 -0.09 26.77
N LEU A 341 -1.31 -0.23 27.21
CA LEU A 341 -1.98 0.77 28.06
C LEU A 341 -1.41 0.77 29.49
N SER A 342 -1.65 1.83 30.25
CA SER A 342 -1.15 1.97 31.63
C SER A 342 -1.65 0.89 32.61
N ASP A 343 -2.72 0.17 32.27
CA ASP A 343 -3.28 -0.93 33.05
C ASP A 343 -2.81 -2.33 32.57
N SER A 344 -1.94 -2.37 31.57
CA SER A 344 -1.19 -3.57 31.21
C SER A 344 0.19 -3.57 31.86
N ARG A 345 0.77 -4.76 31.98
CA ARG A 345 2.10 -4.97 32.54
C ARG A 345 2.79 -6.07 31.75
N LEU A 346 4.03 -5.82 31.39
CA LEU A 346 4.94 -6.76 30.78
C LEU A 346 5.78 -7.38 31.89
N PHE A 347 5.74 -8.71 32.00
CA PHE A 347 6.45 -9.45 33.04
C PHE A 347 7.58 -10.26 32.43
N PHE A 348 8.76 -10.09 33.00
CA PHE A 348 9.84 -11.05 32.97
C PHE A 348 10.02 -11.55 34.40
N ASP A 349 9.27 -12.57 34.81
CA ASP A 349 9.23 -13.03 36.21
C ASP A 349 9.08 -14.55 36.32
N ASN A 350 9.38 -15.10 37.51
CA ASN A 350 9.17 -16.52 37.82
C ASN A 350 7.81 -16.78 38.50
N GLN A 351 6.81 -15.91 38.30
CA GLN A 351 5.49 -16.16 38.87
C GLN A 351 4.89 -17.39 38.20
N ALA A 352 5.00 -17.50 36.87
CA ALA A 352 4.87 -18.76 36.16
C ALA A 352 6.24 -19.45 36.03
N VAL A 353 6.30 -20.77 36.26
CA VAL A 353 7.57 -21.53 36.26
C VAL A 353 8.30 -21.32 34.93
N ALA A 354 9.51 -20.76 35.00
CA ALA A 354 10.37 -20.47 33.84
C ALA A 354 9.84 -19.42 32.86
N SER A 355 9.05 -18.46 33.34
CA SER A 355 8.50 -17.39 32.54
C SER A 355 9.48 -16.22 32.35
N GLY A 356 9.44 -15.60 31.17
CA GLY A 356 10.25 -14.42 30.89
C GLY A 356 11.73 -14.72 30.60
N SER A 357 12.17 -14.49 29.37
CA SER A 357 13.61 -14.55 29.05
C SER A 357 13.97 -13.63 27.90
N ILE A 358 15.23 -13.22 27.85
CA ILE A 358 15.82 -12.53 26.68
C ILE A 358 17.13 -13.23 26.35
N ARG A 359 17.29 -13.62 25.09
CA ARG A 359 18.48 -14.30 24.61
C ARG A 359 19.20 -13.49 23.54
N PHE A 360 20.48 -13.26 23.78
CA PHE A 360 21.39 -12.62 22.84
C PHE A 360 22.34 -13.66 22.25
N GLU A 361 22.59 -13.58 20.96
CA GLU A 361 23.74 -14.26 20.34
C GLU A 361 25.02 -13.50 20.66
N ILE A 362 26.10 -14.25 20.86
CA ILE A 362 27.44 -13.72 21.05
C ILE A 362 28.19 -13.83 19.73
N VAL A 363 28.73 -12.71 19.25
CA VAL A 363 29.69 -12.67 18.13
C VAL A 363 31.03 -12.22 18.68
N ALA A 364 32.02 -13.11 18.65
CA ALA A 364 33.32 -12.89 19.28
C ALA A 364 34.48 -13.56 18.54
N SER A 365 35.72 -13.14 18.81
CA SER A 365 36.94 -13.70 18.18
C SER A 365 38.03 -14.23 19.11
N GLY A 366 37.71 -14.52 20.37
CA GLY A 366 38.65 -14.94 21.42
C GLY A 366 39.61 -16.10 21.08
N ALA A 367 40.71 -16.20 21.82
CA ALA A 367 41.71 -17.27 21.65
C ALA A 367 41.26 -18.62 22.26
N ALA A 368 40.75 -19.50 21.38
CA ALA A 368 41.01 -20.94 21.33
C ALA A 368 41.26 -21.70 22.67
N SER A 369 40.33 -21.64 23.61
CA SER A 369 39.91 -22.78 24.45
C SER A 369 38.52 -22.49 25.04
N ALA A 370 37.74 -23.51 25.38
CA ALA A 370 36.39 -23.35 25.94
C ALA A 370 36.50 -22.70 27.33
N ALA A 371 36.50 -21.37 27.36
CA ALA A 371 36.54 -20.62 28.59
C ALA A 371 35.23 -19.88 28.79
N ASP A 372 34.68 -20.12 29.97
CA ASP A 372 33.43 -19.57 30.42
C ASP A 372 33.68 -18.16 30.99
N THR A 373 32.77 -17.23 30.69
CA THR A 373 32.85 -15.86 31.22
C THR A 373 31.56 -15.53 31.96
N ASP A 374 31.67 -15.07 33.19
CA ASP A 374 30.50 -14.64 33.95
C ASP A 374 30.02 -13.25 33.48
N PHE A 375 28.71 -13.04 33.57
CA PHE A 375 28.08 -11.77 33.26
C PHE A 375 27.12 -11.35 34.36
N THR A 376 26.96 -10.04 34.50
CA THR A 376 26.00 -9.42 35.41
C THR A 376 25.09 -8.46 34.64
N VAL A 377 23.78 -8.60 34.82
CA VAL A 377 22.77 -7.65 34.34
C VAL A 377 22.35 -6.74 35.47
N ARG A 378 22.35 -5.43 35.22
CA ARG A 378 21.96 -4.41 36.20
C ARG A 378 20.87 -3.51 35.68
N ASP A 379 20.01 -3.07 36.58
CA ASP A 379 19.08 -1.97 36.33
C ASP A 379 19.87 -0.67 36.18
N ALA A 380 19.63 0.08 35.11
CA ALA A 380 20.36 1.32 34.85
C ALA A 380 19.99 2.46 35.83
N ALA A 381 18.82 2.42 36.46
CA ALA A 381 18.32 3.49 37.32
C ALA A 381 18.95 3.43 38.73
N ASP A 382 19.07 2.23 39.31
CA ASP A 382 19.56 2.05 40.69
C ASP A 382 20.80 1.15 40.81
N ASN A 383 21.31 0.62 39.68
CA ASN A 383 22.46 -0.27 39.60
C ASN A 383 22.30 -1.60 40.36
N SER A 384 21.06 -1.95 40.73
CA SER A 384 20.75 -3.22 41.37
C SER A 384 20.96 -4.38 40.38
N VAL A 385 21.47 -5.50 40.89
CA VAL A 385 21.61 -6.73 40.10
C VAL A 385 20.22 -7.27 39.79
N ILE A 386 19.96 -7.49 38.51
CA ILE A 386 18.74 -8.07 37.95
C ILE A 386 18.96 -9.54 37.65
N ASP A 387 20.12 -9.89 37.11
CA ASP A 387 20.45 -11.27 36.79
C ASP A 387 21.97 -11.47 36.73
N THR A 388 22.41 -12.70 36.86
CA THR A 388 23.81 -13.12 36.70
C THR A 388 23.84 -14.49 36.06
N GLY A 389 24.87 -14.75 35.25
CA GLY A 389 25.05 -16.08 34.71
C GLY A 389 26.44 -16.28 34.13
N THR A 390 26.63 -17.43 33.49
CA THR A 390 27.90 -17.84 32.90
C THR A 390 27.70 -18.06 31.39
N LEU A 391 28.55 -17.43 30.59
CA LEU A 391 28.59 -17.57 29.14
C LEU A 391 29.54 -18.68 28.75
N SER A 392 28.99 -19.86 28.42
CA SER A 392 29.82 -20.95 27.95
C SER A 392 30.31 -20.72 26.53
N ASN A 393 31.60 -20.95 26.29
CA ASN A 393 32.24 -20.80 24.97
C ASN A 393 32.15 -19.38 24.37
N ALA A 394 32.03 -18.34 25.21
CA ALA A 394 31.83 -16.95 24.77
C ALA A 394 32.95 -16.40 23.86
N ALA A 395 34.13 -17.01 23.93
CA ALA A 395 35.32 -16.65 23.17
C ALA A 395 35.49 -17.45 21.85
N LEU A 396 34.69 -18.50 21.60
CA LEU A 396 34.91 -19.38 20.43
C LEU A 396 34.19 -18.89 19.18
N THR A 397 34.92 -18.75 18.06
CA THR A 397 34.37 -18.34 16.75
C THR A 397 33.54 -19.43 16.05
N THR A 398 33.63 -20.68 16.49
CA THR A 398 33.06 -21.86 15.81
C THR A 398 31.79 -22.40 16.47
N VAL A 399 31.40 -21.87 17.63
CA VAL A 399 30.22 -22.30 18.40
C VAL A 399 29.25 -21.12 18.51
N ARG A 400 27.96 -21.37 18.28
CA ARG A 400 26.90 -20.37 18.53
C ARG A 400 26.70 -20.23 20.05
N ALA A 401 27.52 -19.39 20.69
CA ALA A 401 27.34 -19.02 22.09
C ALA A 401 26.20 -18.01 22.25
N SER A 402 25.54 -18.02 23.41
CA SER A 402 24.46 -17.09 23.72
C SER A 402 24.48 -16.67 25.17
N LEU A 403 24.04 -15.44 25.41
CA LEU A 403 23.72 -14.91 26.74
C LEU A 403 22.20 -14.99 26.91
N SER A 404 21.73 -15.66 27.96
CA SER A 404 20.31 -15.69 28.31
C SER A 404 20.09 -14.98 29.65
N ILE A 405 19.21 -14.00 29.64
CA ILE A 405 18.66 -13.37 30.85
C ILE A 405 17.37 -14.13 31.17
N ASP A 406 17.28 -14.69 32.37
CA ASP A 406 16.16 -15.52 32.80
C ASP A 406 15.38 -14.96 34.00
N PHE A 407 15.79 -13.77 34.48
CA PHE A 407 15.09 -12.97 35.48
C PHE A 407 14.78 -13.72 36.79
N GLY A 408 15.63 -14.68 37.16
CA GLY A 408 15.51 -15.40 38.43
C GLY A 408 14.93 -16.81 38.32
N ASN A 409 14.68 -17.30 37.10
CA ASN A 409 14.31 -18.68 36.87
C ASN A 409 15.38 -19.68 37.40
N SER A 410 16.67 -19.37 37.23
CA SER A 410 17.78 -20.17 37.76
C SER A 410 18.12 -19.89 39.23
N GLY A 411 17.37 -19.01 39.90
CA GLY A 411 17.53 -18.68 41.32
C GLY A 411 18.54 -17.56 41.64
N THR A 412 19.14 -16.93 40.62
CA THR A 412 20.16 -15.87 40.76
C THR A 412 19.70 -14.47 40.35
N GLY A 413 18.51 -14.34 39.78
CA GLY A 413 17.93 -13.08 39.29
C GLY A 413 16.74 -12.57 40.08
N LYS A 414 16.12 -11.49 39.58
CA LYS A 414 14.93 -10.84 40.14
C LYS A 414 13.85 -10.66 39.09
N ASP A 415 12.61 -10.81 39.54
CA ASP A 415 11.42 -10.48 38.77
C ASP A 415 11.46 -9.02 38.29
N VAL A 416 11.06 -8.82 37.04
CA VAL A 416 10.98 -7.52 36.40
C VAL A 416 9.59 -7.30 35.83
N GLU A 417 8.94 -6.26 36.33
CA GLU A 417 7.66 -5.78 35.81
C GLU A 417 7.82 -4.41 35.17
N ILE A 418 7.24 -4.22 33.98
CA ILE A 418 7.23 -2.94 33.26
C ILE A 418 5.77 -2.59 32.95
N SER A 419 5.26 -1.49 33.52
CA SER A 419 3.90 -1.03 33.22
C SER A 419 3.79 -0.56 31.77
N GLY A 420 2.64 -0.80 31.13
CA GLY A 420 2.42 -0.37 29.75
C GLY A 420 2.60 1.14 29.57
N GLY A 421 3.25 1.52 28.48
CA GLY A 421 3.67 2.88 28.18
C GLY A 421 4.95 3.33 28.93
N SER A 422 5.47 2.50 29.83
CA SER A 422 6.73 2.77 30.56
C SER A 422 7.89 1.96 29.98
N SER A 423 9.10 2.32 30.38
CA SER A 423 10.33 1.69 29.93
C SER A 423 11.24 1.34 31.11
N LYS A 424 12.07 0.31 30.92
CA LYS A 424 13.15 -0.07 31.85
C LYS A 424 14.44 -0.27 31.07
N THR A 425 15.53 0.28 31.59
CA THR A 425 16.85 0.20 30.94
C THR A 425 17.75 -0.75 31.71
N PHE A 426 18.41 -1.65 30.99
CA PHE A 426 19.32 -2.65 31.52
C PHE A 426 20.73 -2.43 30.99
N LYS A 427 21.71 -2.80 31.80
CA LYS A 427 23.13 -2.79 31.46
C LYS A 427 23.68 -4.20 31.67
N ILE A 428 24.34 -4.75 30.66
CA ILE A 428 25.02 -6.04 30.73
C ILE A 428 26.52 -5.77 30.87
N PHE A 429 27.16 -6.40 31.85
CA PHE A 429 28.59 -6.36 32.09
C PHE A 429 29.18 -7.76 31.95
N LEU A 430 30.42 -7.85 31.48
CA LEU A 430 31.22 -9.05 31.65
C LEU A 430 32.00 -8.91 32.95
N ASP A 431 31.92 -9.93 33.80
CA ASP A 431 32.60 -9.92 35.10
C ASP A 431 34.09 -10.26 34.97
N SER A 432 34.48 -10.87 33.85
CA SER A 432 35.86 -11.14 33.44
C SER A 432 36.03 -10.97 31.93
N ILE A 433 37.23 -10.56 31.50
CA ILE A 433 37.60 -10.44 30.08
C ILE A 433 38.91 -11.16 29.75
N ASN A 434 39.40 -12.01 30.67
CA ASN A 434 40.71 -12.67 30.55
C ASN A 434 40.84 -13.59 29.32
N GLU A 435 39.69 -14.00 28.76
CA GLU A 435 39.59 -14.91 27.62
C GLU A 435 39.68 -14.21 26.26
N PHE A 436 39.76 -12.88 26.26
CA PHE A 436 39.90 -12.07 25.06
C PHE A 436 41.31 -11.50 24.98
N ASN A 437 41.97 -11.65 23.82
CA ASN A 437 43.30 -11.11 23.60
C ASN A 437 43.26 -9.59 23.60
N THR A 438 43.91 -9.03 24.61
CA THR A 438 44.44 -7.68 24.62
C THR A 438 45.60 -7.59 23.61
N PRO A 439 45.75 -6.55 22.78
CA PRO A 439 46.85 -6.40 21.82
C PRO A 439 48.15 -6.15 22.59
N ILE A 440 48.79 -7.22 23.06
CA ILE A 440 50.11 -7.15 23.65
C ILE A 440 51.11 -7.24 22.50
N ASN A 441 51.56 -6.06 22.07
CA ASN A 441 52.80 -5.80 21.34
C ASN A 441 53.16 -6.81 20.22
N THR A 442 52.96 -6.38 18.98
CA THR A 442 53.48 -6.74 17.63
C THR A 442 54.48 -7.90 17.37
N THR A 443 54.99 -8.63 18.36
CA THR A 443 55.93 -9.75 18.19
C THR A 443 55.24 -11.10 17.99
N ALA A 444 53.97 -11.26 18.42
CA ALA A 444 53.20 -12.51 18.26
C ALA A 444 52.19 -12.51 17.09
N GLY A 445 51.93 -11.36 16.46
CA GLY A 445 51.06 -11.26 15.28
C GLY A 445 49.55 -11.47 15.51
N VAL A 446 49.08 -11.57 16.76
CA VAL A 446 47.65 -11.75 17.09
C VAL A 446 46.98 -10.38 17.24
N GLY A 447 45.89 -10.15 16.51
CA GLY A 447 45.07 -8.94 16.60
C GLY A 447 44.25 -8.88 17.89
N ALA A 448 43.72 -7.70 18.23
CA ALA A 448 42.76 -7.56 19.33
C ALA A 448 41.48 -8.35 19.04
N ASP A 449 40.98 -9.09 20.02
CA ASP A 449 39.72 -9.82 19.87
C ASP A 449 38.52 -8.89 19.95
N TYR A 450 37.40 -9.30 19.37
CA TYR A 450 36.15 -8.56 19.48
C TYR A 450 35.07 -9.33 20.24
N PHE A 451 34.10 -8.58 20.76
CA PHE A 451 32.90 -9.10 21.42
C PHE A 451 31.70 -8.21 21.07
N GLN A 452 30.56 -8.83 20.78
CA GLN A 452 29.29 -8.17 20.48
C GLN A 452 28.14 -9.06 20.92
N LEU A 453 27.11 -8.46 21.52
CA LEU A 453 25.81 -9.10 21.76
C LEU A 453 24.84 -8.71 20.66
N VAL A 454 24.11 -9.68 20.10
CA VAL A 454 23.11 -9.44 19.06
C VAL A 454 21.78 -10.06 19.49
N LEU A 455 20.74 -9.24 19.60
CA LEU A 455 19.38 -9.72 19.76
C LEU A 455 18.81 -9.97 18.36
N ARG A 456 18.72 -11.25 17.96
CA ARG A 456 18.27 -11.62 16.62
C ARG A 456 16.76 -11.58 16.49
N ASP A 457 16.28 -11.44 15.26
CA ASP A 457 14.88 -11.64 14.92
C ASP A 457 14.75 -12.98 14.16
N GLU A 458 14.90 -14.10 14.87
CA GLU A 458 14.92 -15.43 14.25
C GLU A 458 13.80 -16.33 14.79
N ASN A 459 13.16 -17.07 13.87
CA ASN A 459 12.15 -18.07 14.17
C ASN A 459 12.80 -19.44 14.29
N ASP A 460 13.41 -19.72 15.43
CA ASP A 460 13.87 -21.07 15.77
C ASP A 460 13.04 -21.57 16.96
N ALA A 461 12.23 -22.61 16.71
CA ALA A 461 11.37 -23.25 17.71
C ALA A 461 12.14 -23.78 18.94
N THR A 462 13.47 -23.83 18.90
CA THR A 462 14.34 -24.23 20.01
C THR A 462 15.09 -23.08 20.66
N ASN A 463 15.14 -21.89 20.03
CA ASN A 463 15.97 -20.76 20.45
C ASN A 463 15.17 -19.45 20.45
N PHE A 464 14.19 -19.35 21.35
CA PHE A 464 13.39 -18.14 21.53
C PHE A 464 14.26 -16.94 21.90
N VAL A 465 14.06 -15.84 21.18
CA VAL A 465 14.80 -14.58 21.35
C VAL A 465 14.32 -13.83 22.58
N ALA A 466 12.99 -13.76 22.76
CA ALA A 466 12.38 -13.16 23.92
C ALA A 466 11.07 -13.87 24.26
N ARG A 467 10.83 -14.05 25.56
CA ARG A 467 9.58 -14.52 26.14
C ARG A 467 9.15 -13.57 27.24
N TRP A 468 7.85 -13.36 27.38
CA TRP A 468 7.27 -12.53 28.43
C TRP A 468 5.84 -12.96 28.72
N VAL A 469 5.28 -12.58 29.86
CA VAL A 469 3.84 -12.72 30.08
C VAL A 469 3.12 -11.49 29.53
N ALA A 470 2.38 -11.65 28.43
CA ALA A 470 1.58 -10.56 27.86
C ALA A 470 0.23 -10.36 28.57
N ASN A 471 -0.32 -11.43 29.17
CA ASN A 471 -1.66 -11.41 29.74
C ASN A 471 -1.72 -12.03 31.14
N SER A 472 -0.96 -11.45 32.06
CA SER A 472 -0.96 -11.96 33.44
C SER A 472 -2.32 -11.80 34.10
N THR A 473 -2.72 -12.88 34.79
CA THR A 473 -3.83 -12.90 35.75
C THR A 473 -3.35 -12.80 37.20
N ASN A 474 -2.06 -12.45 37.38
CA ASN A 474 -1.31 -12.54 38.63
C ASN A 474 -1.33 -13.97 39.20
N ALA A 475 -1.22 -14.98 38.32
CA ALA A 475 -1.31 -16.39 38.70
C ALA A 475 -0.07 -17.15 38.25
N THR A 476 0.32 -18.16 39.03
CA THR A 476 1.52 -18.96 38.74
C THR A 476 1.37 -19.93 37.57
N SER A 477 0.24 -19.88 36.89
CA SER A 477 -0.09 -20.67 35.69
C SER A 477 -0.15 -19.82 34.43
N ASP A 478 0.20 -18.53 34.52
CA ASP A 478 0.24 -17.66 33.35
C ASP A 478 1.24 -18.23 32.30
N THR A 479 0.88 -18.21 31.03
CA THR A 479 1.73 -18.78 29.97
C THR A 479 2.61 -17.71 29.34
N ASP A 480 3.85 -18.07 29.04
CA ASP A 480 4.72 -17.24 28.22
C ASP A 480 4.10 -16.94 26.86
N THR A 481 4.34 -15.71 26.41
CA THR A 481 4.13 -15.25 25.06
C THR A 481 5.48 -15.26 24.36
N ASP A 482 5.57 -16.04 23.29
CA ASP A 482 6.77 -16.08 22.46
C ASP A 482 6.81 -14.89 21.49
N LEU A 483 8.03 -14.41 21.24
CA LEU A 483 8.29 -13.50 20.13
C LEU A 483 8.15 -14.24 18.79
N PHE A 484 7.28 -13.73 17.91
CA PHE A 484 7.24 -14.13 16.51
C PHE A 484 8.20 -13.29 15.68
N ALA A 485 9.09 -13.98 14.95
CA ALA A 485 10.08 -13.29 14.13
C ALA A 485 9.40 -12.44 13.04
N GLY A 486 9.93 -11.23 12.82
CA GLY A 486 9.44 -10.28 11.82
C GLY A 486 8.41 -9.27 12.34
N PHE A 487 7.92 -9.40 13.58
CA PHE A 487 6.85 -8.55 14.11
C PHE A 487 7.33 -7.40 15.02
N LEU A 488 8.53 -7.51 15.60
CA LEU A 488 9.14 -6.41 16.35
C LEU A 488 10.09 -5.63 15.45
N ARG A 489 9.60 -4.52 14.89
CA ARG A 489 10.29 -3.67 13.88
C ARG A 489 11.72 -3.22 14.23
N GLN A 490 12.14 -3.29 15.50
CA GLN A 490 13.46 -2.86 15.95
C GLN A 490 14.48 -4.01 16.04
N LEU A 491 14.08 -5.24 15.67
CA LEU A 491 14.96 -6.40 15.61
C LEU A 491 15.32 -6.76 14.15
N PRO A 492 16.51 -7.34 13.89
CA PRO A 492 17.57 -7.63 14.86
C PRO A 492 18.26 -6.37 15.38
N MET A 493 18.66 -6.38 16.65
CA MET A 493 19.41 -5.32 17.31
C MET A 493 20.84 -5.80 17.57
N ALA A 494 21.81 -5.19 16.87
CA ALA A 494 23.23 -5.49 17.05
C ALA A 494 23.85 -4.52 18.07
N GLY A 495 24.43 -5.10 19.12
CA GLY A 495 25.20 -4.40 20.14
C GLY A 495 26.44 -3.69 19.59
N TYR A 496 27.18 -3.00 20.45
CA TYR A 496 28.48 -2.45 20.07
C TYR A 496 29.50 -3.57 19.87
N GLN A 497 30.33 -3.45 18.83
CA GLN A 497 31.50 -4.29 18.66
C GLN A 497 32.64 -3.67 19.46
N PHE A 498 33.01 -4.32 20.55
CA PHE A 498 34.17 -3.93 21.35
C PHE A 498 35.42 -4.59 20.81
N THR A 499 36.57 -3.94 20.96
CA THR A 499 37.87 -4.58 20.83
C THR A 499 38.49 -4.73 22.22
N ALA A 500 38.97 -5.93 22.54
CA ALA A 500 39.70 -6.20 23.77
C ALA A 500 41.02 -5.42 23.75
N GLN A 501 41.40 -4.82 24.88
CA GLN A 501 42.63 -4.05 25.01
C GLN A 501 43.46 -4.36 26.23
#